data_AF-A0A2N9MC63-F1
#
_entry.id   AF-A0A2N9MC63-F1
#
_cell.length_a   1.000
_cell.length_b   1.000
_cell.length_c   1.000
_cell.angle_alpha   90.00
_cell.angle_beta   90.00
_cell.angle_gamma   90.00
#
_symmetry.space_group_name_H-M   'P 1'
#
loop_
_entity.id
_entity.type
_entity.pdbx_description
1 polymer ?
#
loop_
_entity_poly.entity_id
_entity_poly.type
_entity_poly.pdbx_seq_one_letter_code
_entity_poly.pdbx_strand_id
1 'polypeptide(L)'
;MNPWEESLREALRRKDAPPGFSDRVLARVRDLPAREKRPWFRAFFARPALRWAAAVLCLAIAVSVAYRGRQERQRRQGELARVQVKQALRIASVKLNAARRMVQEVNQGTGQSRL
;
A
#
# COMPACT_ATOMS: atom_id res chain seq x y z
N MET A 1 -34.61 13.23 -8.89
CA MET A 1 -34.61 12.31 -7.73
C MET A 1 -34.64 10.90 -8.29
N ASN A 2 -33.79 10.01 -7.80
CA ASN A 2 -33.64 8.68 -8.39
C ASN A 2 -34.71 7.73 -7.81
N PRO A 3 -35.34 6.84 -8.62
CA PRO A 3 -36.39 5.94 -8.14
C PRO A 3 -35.97 5.05 -6.95
N TRP A 4 -34.68 4.75 -6.86
CA TRP A 4 -34.10 3.98 -5.76
C TRP A 4 -34.11 4.74 -4.43
N GLU A 5 -33.81 6.04 -4.44
CA GLU A 5 -33.82 6.89 -3.24
C GLU A 5 -35.23 7.00 -2.66
N GLU A 6 -36.25 7.03 -3.51
CA GLU A 6 -37.66 7.02 -3.11
C GLU A 6 -38.07 5.68 -2.49
N SER A 7 -37.65 4.56 -3.08
CA SER A 7 -37.91 3.22 -2.54
C SER A 7 -37.29 3.01 -1.16
N LEU A 8 -36.08 3.53 -0.93
CA LEU A 8 -35.43 3.49 0.37
C LEU A 8 -36.12 4.39 1.37
N ARG A 9 -36.51 5.60 0.98
CA ARG A 9 -37.21 6.54 1.86
C ARG A 9 -38.54 5.96 2.34
N GLU A 10 -39.26 5.28 1.46
CA GLU A 10 -40.51 4.59 1.80
C GLU A 10 -40.25 3.38 2.71
N ALA A 11 -39.23 2.57 2.41
CA ALA A 11 -38.87 1.40 3.21
C ALA A 11 -38.35 1.77 4.62
N LEU A 12 -37.66 2.91 4.76
CA LEU A 12 -37.15 3.42 6.03
C LEU A 12 -38.14 4.33 6.75
N ARG A 13 -39.35 4.54 6.19
CA ARG A 13 -40.37 5.35 6.85
C ARG A 13 -40.72 4.72 8.19
N ARG A 14 -40.60 5.51 9.25
CA ARG A 14 -40.90 5.06 10.60
C ARG A 14 -42.38 4.64 10.68
N LYS A 15 -42.61 3.37 10.94
CA LYS A 15 -43.93 2.79 11.17
C LYS A 15 -44.05 2.47 12.66
N ASP A 16 -45.10 2.98 13.29
CA ASP A 16 -45.33 2.70 14.70
C ASP A 16 -45.60 1.21 14.90
N ALA A 17 -45.01 0.68 15.98
CA ALA A 17 -45.18 -0.72 16.33
C ALA A 17 -46.63 -0.96 16.80
N PRO A 18 -47.23 -2.12 16.45
CA PRO A 18 -48.55 -2.47 16.96
C PRO A 18 -48.58 -2.52 18.49
N PRO A 19 -49.74 -2.28 19.13
CA PRO A 19 -49.87 -2.38 20.58
C PRO A 19 -49.43 -3.76 21.09
N GLY A 20 -48.70 -3.77 22.20
CA GLY A 20 -48.13 -4.97 22.82
C GLY A 20 -46.93 -5.59 22.07
N PHE A 21 -46.36 -4.92 21.06
CA PHE A 21 -45.17 -5.42 20.35
C PHE A 21 -43.99 -5.60 21.30
N SER A 22 -43.72 -4.60 22.15
CA SER A 22 -42.64 -4.65 23.14
C SER A 22 -42.81 -5.83 24.10
N ASP A 23 -44.02 -6.04 24.61
CA ASP A 23 -44.30 -7.13 25.56
C ASP A 23 -44.10 -8.50 24.92
N ARG A 24 -44.56 -8.69 23.67
CA ARG A 24 -44.37 -9.93 22.91
C ARG A 24 -42.88 -10.21 22.63
N VAL A 25 -42.11 -9.17 22.28
CA VAL A 25 -40.67 -9.31 22.03
C VAL A 25 -39.93 -9.64 23.32
N LEU A 26 -40.24 -8.96 24.43
CA LEU A 26 -39.62 -9.20 25.72
C LEU A 26 -39.94 -10.59 26.26
N ALA A 27 -41.18 -11.06 26.12
CA ALA A 27 -41.56 -12.44 26.46
C ALA A 27 -40.76 -13.45 25.61
N ARG A 28 -40.68 -13.23 24.29
CA ARG A 28 -39.95 -14.11 23.38
C ARG A 28 -38.46 -14.19 23.68
N VAL A 29 -37.83 -13.06 24.03
CA VAL A 29 -36.39 -12.96 24.39
C VAL A 29 -36.09 -13.68 25.70
N ARG A 30 -37.02 -13.67 26.66
CA ARG A 30 -36.90 -14.41 27.92
C ARG A 30 -36.99 -15.93 27.74
N ASP A 31 -37.86 -16.38 26.84
CA ASP A 31 -38.07 -17.81 26.55
C ASP A 31 -37.06 -18.40 25.57
N LEU A 32 -36.21 -17.56 24.95
CA LEU A 32 -35.13 -18.04 24.11
C LEU A 32 -34.10 -18.74 25.01
N PRO A 33 -33.87 -20.07 24.86
CA PRO A 33 -32.80 -20.73 25.58
C PRO A 33 -31.51 -19.98 25.26
N ALA A 34 -30.67 -19.75 26.27
CA ALA A 34 -29.36 -19.15 26.09
C ALA A 34 -28.63 -19.99 25.04
N ARG A 35 -28.71 -19.56 23.77
CA ARG A 35 -28.08 -20.24 22.65
C ARG A 35 -26.61 -20.05 22.94
N GLU A 36 -26.02 -21.06 23.58
CA GLU A 36 -24.60 -21.11 23.86
C GLU A 36 -23.97 -20.87 22.50
N LYS A 37 -23.47 -19.64 22.30
CA LYS A 37 -22.88 -19.21 21.04
C LYS A 37 -21.54 -19.91 21.00
N ARG A 38 -21.54 -21.23 20.79
CA ARG A 38 -20.36 -21.98 20.40
C ARG A 38 -19.91 -21.30 19.13
N PRO A 39 -18.83 -20.51 19.16
CA PRO A 39 -18.47 -19.72 18.01
C PRO A 39 -17.99 -20.73 16.98
N TRP A 40 -18.75 -20.90 15.91
CA TRP A 40 -18.48 -21.88 14.86
C TRP A 40 -17.05 -21.75 14.31
N PHE A 41 -16.49 -20.53 14.36
CA PHE A 41 -15.08 -20.24 14.09
C PHE A 41 -14.09 -21.04 14.96
N ARG A 42 -14.35 -21.23 16.27
CA ARG A 42 -13.48 -22.06 17.13
C ARG A 42 -13.46 -23.52 16.69
N ALA A 43 -14.58 -24.06 16.19
CA ALA A 43 -14.61 -25.42 15.64
C ALA A 43 -13.85 -25.53 14.31
N PHE A 44 -13.80 -24.44 13.53
CA PHE A 44 -13.01 -24.36 12.30
C PHE A 44 -11.49 -24.31 12.61
N PHE A 45 -11.09 -23.52 13.60
CA PHE A 45 -9.69 -23.39 14.06
C PHE A 45 -9.17 -24.59 14.87
N ALA A 46 -10.06 -25.41 15.44
CA ALA A 46 -9.68 -26.62 16.18
C ALA A 46 -9.27 -27.81 15.28
N ARG A 47 -9.39 -27.67 13.94
CA ARG A 47 -8.98 -28.73 13.02
C ARG A 47 -7.45 -28.82 12.94
N PRO A 48 -6.83 -29.97 13.21
CA PRO A 48 -5.37 -30.11 13.17
C PRO A 48 -4.75 -29.79 11.81
N ALA A 49 -5.53 -29.89 10.72
CA ALA A 49 -5.14 -29.46 9.38
C ALA A 49 -4.83 -27.94 9.28
N LEU A 50 -5.51 -27.09 10.07
CA LEU A 50 -5.24 -25.64 10.07
C LEU A 50 -3.89 -25.28 10.70
N ARG A 51 -3.36 -26.11 11.61
CA ARG A 51 -2.03 -25.89 12.21
C ARG A 51 -0.94 -25.98 11.16
N TRP A 52 -1.07 -26.91 10.21
CA TRP A 52 -0.14 -27.05 9.09
C TRP A 52 -0.30 -25.91 8.08
N ALA A 53 -1.53 -25.46 7.81
CA ALA A 53 -1.78 -24.32 6.93
C ALA A 53 -1.12 -23.02 7.46
N ALA A 54 -1.19 -22.78 8.78
CA ALA A 54 -0.52 -21.64 9.40
C ALA A 54 1.01 -21.72 9.28
N ALA A 55 1.60 -22.90 9.43
CA ALA A 55 3.03 -23.12 9.29
C ALA A 55 3.51 -22.86 7.84
N VAL A 56 2.77 -23.36 6.85
CA VAL A 56 3.06 -23.12 5.43
C VAL A 56 2.93 -21.64 5.08
N LEU A 57 1.90 -20.95 5.59
CA LEU A 57 1.73 -19.51 5.37
C LEU A 57 2.89 -18.70 5.98
N CYS A 58 3.29 -19.00 7.21
CA CYS A 58 4.44 -18.34 7.85
C CYS A 58 5.73 -18.58 7.06
N LEU A 59 5.96 -19.80 6.59
CA LEU A 59 7.12 -20.13 5.77
C LEU A 59 7.10 -19.37 4.44
N ALA A 60 5.95 -19.31 3.76
CA ALA A 60 5.81 -18.57 2.51
C ALA A 60 6.08 -17.07 2.68
N ILE A 61 5.57 -16.47 3.78
CA ILE A 61 5.84 -15.06 4.11
C ILE A 61 7.34 -14.85 4.38
N ALA A 62 7.97 -15.72 5.19
CA ALA A 62 9.38 -15.62 5.51
C ALA A 62 10.28 -15.72 4.26
N VAL A 63 9.97 -16.65 3.35
CA VAL A 63 10.67 -16.80 2.06
C VAL A 63 10.48 -15.55 1.19
N SER A 64 9.26 -15.03 1.12
CA SER A 64 8.95 -13.84 0.31
C SER A 64 9.69 -12.59 0.81
N VAL A 65 9.72 -12.38 2.14
CA VAL A 65 10.46 -11.28 2.77
C VAL A 65 11.97 -11.45 2.59
N ALA A 66 12.50 -12.67 2.75
CA ALA A 66 13.91 -12.94 2.54
C ALA A 66 14.34 -12.69 1.08
N TYR A 67 13.49 -13.03 0.12
CA TYR A 67 13.75 -12.79 -1.31
C TYR A 67 13.76 -11.30 -1.64
N ARG A 68 12.81 -10.52 -1.10
CA ARG A 68 12.76 -9.06 -1.25
C ARG A 68 13.94 -8.37 -0.55
N GLY A 69 14.28 -8.79 0.66
CA GLY A 69 15.39 -8.24 1.43
C GLY A 69 16.76 -8.39 0.75
N ARG A 70 16.95 -9.45 -0.06
CA ARG A 70 18.18 -9.59 -0.87
C ARG A 70 18.28 -8.56 -1.99
N GLN A 71 17.18 -8.18 -2.64
CA GLN A 71 17.19 -7.13 -3.68
C GLN A 71 17.45 -5.74 -3.09
N GLU A 72 16.91 -5.45 -1.91
CA GLU A 72 17.12 -4.14 -1.27
C GLU A 72 18.56 -3.91 -0.81
N ARG A 73 19.25 -4.97 -0.36
CA ARG A 73 20.67 -4.89 0.02
C ARG A 73 21.57 -4.52 -1.16
N GLN A 74 21.27 -5.02 -2.37
CA GLN A 74 22.00 -4.63 -3.58
C GLN A 74 21.73 -3.18 -4.00
N ARG A 75 20.50 -2.68 -3.80
CA ARG A 75 20.15 -1.28 -4.12
C ARG A 75 20.90 -0.28 -3.22
N ARG A 76 21.03 -0.58 -1.91
CA ARG A 76 21.75 0.30 -0.98
C ARG A 76 23.23 0.49 -1.32
N GLN A 77 23.91 -0.56 -1.82
CA GLN A 77 25.31 -0.44 -2.25
C GLN A 77 25.44 0.30 -3.59
N GLY A 78 24.49 0.12 -4.52
CA GLY A 78 24.47 0.82 -5.79
C GLY A 78 24.16 2.33 -5.68
N GLU A 79 23.42 2.75 -4.66
CA GLU A 79 23.07 4.16 -4.46
C GLU A 79 24.27 5.02 -4.07
N LEU A 80 25.16 4.53 -3.20
CA LEU A 80 26.37 5.25 -2.80
C LEU A 80 27.35 5.45 -3.97
N ALA A 81 27.54 4.41 -4.79
CA ALA A 81 28.38 4.49 -5.98
C ALA A 81 27.83 5.49 -7.02
N ARG A 82 26.51 5.56 -7.17
CA ARG A 82 25.86 6.52 -8.09
C ARG A 82 26.04 7.97 -7.67
N VAL A 83 26.09 8.26 -6.37
CA VAL A 83 26.29 9.62 -5.86
C VAL A 83 27.71 10.11 -6.20
N GLN A 84 28.73 9.30 -5.94
CA GLN A 84 30.11 9.66 -6.25
C GLN A 84 30.35 9.85 -7.75
N VAL A 85 29.82 8.95 -8.59
CA VAL A 85 29.96 9.06 -10.05
C VAL A 85 29.26 10.31 -10.59
N LYS A 86 28.05 10.64 -10.09
CA LYS A 86 27.37 11.90 -10.48
C LYS A 86 28.18 13.13 -10.11
N GLN A 87 28.84 13.13 -8.95
CA GLN A 87 29.64 14.26 -8.50
C GLN A 87 30.90 14.45 -9.37
N ALA A 88 31.60 13.36 -9.66
CA ALA A 88 32.76 13.36 -10.56
C ALA A 88 32.38 13.83 -11.97
N LEU A 89 31.25 13.35 -12.50
CA LEU A 89 30.74 13.74 -13.81
C LEU A 89 30.39 15.23 -13.87
N ARG A 90 29.83 15.79 -12.79
CA ARG A 90 29.50 17.21 -12.69
C ARG A 90 30.76 18.08 -12.73
N ILE A 91 31.81 17.67 -12.01
CA ILE A 91 33.11 18.37 -12.01
C ILE A 91 33.77 18.29 -13.39
N ALA A 92 33.77 17.10 -14.02
CA ALA A 92 34.31 16.91 -15.36
C ALA A 92 33.56 17.77 -16.40
N SER A 93 32.23 17.81 -16.32
CA SER A 93 31.40 18.63 -17.20
C SER A 93 31.72 20.12 -17.07
N VAL A 94 31.93 20.62 -15.85
CA VAL A 94 32.32 22.02 -15.62
C VAL A 94 33.68 22.33 -16.24
N LYS A 95 34.67 21.45 -16.06
CA LYS A 95 36.00 21.64 -16.64
C LYS A 95 35.99 21.57 -18.17
N LEU A 96 35.23 20.65 -18.75
CA LEU A 96 35.07 20.55 -20.20
C LEU A 96 34.44 21.82 -20.79
N ASN A 97 33.43 22.38 -20.12
CA ASN A 97 32.78 23.59 -20.57
C ASN A 97 33.69 24.82 -20.47
N ALA A 98 34.55 24.89 -19.45
CA ALA A 98 35.57 25.93 -19.32
C ALA A 98 36.61 25.85 -20.44
N ALA A 99 37.11 24.65 -20.75
CA ALA A 99 38.04 24.45 -21.87
C ALA A 99 37.40 24.84 -23.21
N ARG A 100 36.12 24.49 -23.41
CA ARG A 100 35.37 24.86 -24.63
C ARG A 100 35.23 26.37 -24.79
N ARG A 101 35.01 27.10 -23.70
CA ARG A 101 34.96 28.58 -23.71
C ARG A 101 36.31 29.20 -24.07
N MET A 102 37.41 28.73 -23.49
CA MET A 102 38.75 29.22 -23.86
C MET A 102 39.06 29.00 -25.34
N VAL A 103 38.71 27.83 -25.89
CA VAL A 103 38.90 27.56 -27.32
C VAL A 103 38.03 28.48 -28.19
N GLN A 104 36.79 28.74 -27.78
CA GLN A 104 35.91 29.69 -28.49
C GLN A 104 36.43 31.12 -28.44
N GLU A 105 36.93 31.59 -27.29
CA GLU A 105 37.51 32.94 -27.14
C GLU A 105 38.79 33.09 -27.99
N VAL A 106 39.68 32.09 -27.99
CA VAL A 106 40.88 32.08 -28.81
C VAL A 106 40.53 32.09 -30.31
N ASN A 107 39.51 31.33 -30.72
CA ASN A 107 39.06 31.28 -32.11
C ASN A 107 38.33 32.56 -32.58
N GLN A 108 37.64 33.26 -31.67
CA GLN A 108 37.00 34.56 -31.96
C GLN A 108 38.03 35.71 -32.00
N GLY A 109 39.02 35.69 -31.11
CA GLY A 109 40.12 36.67 -31.11
C GLY A 109 41.05 36.56 -32.31
N THR A 110 41.24 35.35 -32.86
CA THR A 110 42.00 35.15 -34.11
C THR A 110 41.19 35.46 -35.37
N GLY A 111 39.84 35.43 -35.30
CA GLY A 111 38.96 35.81 -36.40
C GLY A 111 38.81 37.32 -36.63
N GLN A 112 38.91 38.14 -35.57
CA GLN A 112 38.80 39.61 -35.70
C GLN A 112 40.10 40.32 -36.13
N SER A 113 41.25 39.65 -36.10
CA SER A 113 42.54 40.24 -36.53
C SER A 113 42.84 40.03 -38.03
N ARG A 114 41.85 39.60 -38.82
CA ARG A 114 41.98 39.31 -40.27
C ARG A 114 40.95 40.04 -41.16
N LEU A 115 40.35 41.12 -40.67
CA LEU A 115 39.55 42.06 -41.47
C LEU A 115 40.12 43.46 -41.26
#